data_AF-B8IES4-F1
#
_entry.id   AF-B8IES4-F1
#
_cell.length_a   1.000
_cell.length_b   1.000
_cell.length_c   1.000
_cell.angle_alpha   90.00
_cell.angle_beta   90.00
_cell.angle_gamma   90.00
#
_symmetry.space_group_name_H-M   'P 1'
#
loop_
_entity.id
_entity.type
_entity.pdbx_description
1 polymer ?
#
loop_
_entity_poly.entity_id
_entity_poly.type
_entity_poly.pdbx_seq_one_letter_code
_entity_poly.pdbx_strand_id
1 'polypeptide(L)'
;MRFAFIALVFALVTATASHAADDPILLAATDLTGEIMFRESGAPGMVLVVVRGDQVLIRGYGETEKGKGNKPDGASLVRLNSITKVFTAEVLVSLASERKLALTDPLQIFAADARLPDFNARPITLLDLATHSAALPREMGDAPDGVNPRAWPTYDDRWTWLPSYRLPWEPGTIASYSNVGFDLLADAIGKAGGRSYPDLLRSHVTGQLGMTDTGFAPTPEQCARLMIGSGLGGPATCVDTHATDGSGGLYSTGNDMARWLRHNLDSANPVLALSQAVYRPRQSMPAAIGFDDAAPMAGLGLGWVAVAARGIEPMLLIKSGGGAGFMSYVAFAPGRDVGVFVVVNRVDFAMFSSLTDAANKLIANLVTR
;
A
#
# COMPACT_ATOMS: atom_id res chain seq x y z
N MET A 1 -11.58 33.55 -68.77
CA MET A 1 -11.56 33.05 -67.38
C MET A 1 -11.35 31.54 -67.41
N ARG A 2 -10.17 31.05 -67.01
CA ARG A 2 -9.88 29.62 -66.84
C ARG A 2 -9.74 29.36 -65.34
N PHE A 3 -10.61 28.54 -64.78
CA PHE A 3 -10.53 28.10 -63.38
C PHE A 3 -9.66 26.85 -63.29
N ALA A 4 -8.64 26.90 -62.43
CA ALA A 4 -7.81 25.75 -62.06
C ALA A 4 -8.37 25.13 -60.78
N PHE A 5 -8.70 23.84 -60.82
CA PHE A 5 -9.02 23.03 -59.64
C PHE A 5 -7.72 22.38 -59.14
N ILE A 6 -7.31 22.70 -57.91
CA ILE A 6 -6.26 21.99 -57.19
C ILE A 6 -6.95 20.98 -56.26
N ALA A 7 -6.75 19.69 -56.53
CA ALA A 7 -7.19 18.62 -55.64
C ALA A 7 -6.12 18.39 -54.57
N LEU A 8 -6.48 18.59 -53.30
CA LEU A 8 -5.63 18.31 -52.15
C LEU A 8 -5.86 16.86 -51.70
N VAL A 9 -4.83 16.02 -51.82
CA VAL A 9 -4.86 14.63 -51.32
C VAL A 9 -4.41 14.63 -49.86
N PHE A 10 -5.33 14.32 -48.94
CA PHE A 10 -5.00 14.04 -47.54
C PHE A 10 -4.50 12.59 -47.43
N ALA A 11 -3.22 12.41 -47.12
CA ALA A 11 -2.69 11.10 -46.75
C ALA A 11 -3.07 10.80 -45.28
N LEU A 12 -3.94 9.82 -45.08
CA LEU A 12 -4.23 9.27 -43.75
C LEU A 12 -3.03 8.44 -43.29
N VAL A 13 -2.27 8.94 -42.32
CA VAL A 13 -1.27 8.12 -41.61
C VAL A 13 -2.01 7.33 -40.54
N THR A 14 -2.34 6.07 -40.84
CA THR A 14 -2.81 5.12 -39.84
C THR A 14 -1.61 4.67 -38.99
N ALA A 15 -1.47 5.23 -37.79
CA ALA A 15 -0.54 4.71 -36.80
C ALA A 15 -1.02 3.32 -36.36
N THR A 16 -0.41 2.27 -36.88
CA THR A 16 -0.58 0.92 -36.35
C THR A 16 0.11 0.87 -34.98
N ALA A 17 -0.68 0.84 -33.91
CA ALA A 17 -0.16 0.52 -32.58
C ALA A 17 0.41 -0.90 -32.63
N SER A 18 1.73 -1.00 -32.70
CA SER A 18 2.45 -2.25 -32.51
C SER A 18 2.16 -2.74 -31.10
N HIS A 19 1.36 -3.79 -30.96
CA HIS A 19 1.36 -4.57 -29.72
C HIS A 19 2.80 -5.07 -29.54
N ALA A 20 3.53 -4.50 -28.58
CA ALA A 20 4.82 -5.04 -28.20
C ALA A 20 4.59 -6.50 -27.80
N ALA A 21 5.34 -7.43 -28.42
CA ALA A 21 5.29 -8.83 -28.04
C ALA A 21 5.64 -8.97 -26.56
N ASP A 22 4.99 -9.92 -25.87
CA ASP A 22 5.27 -10.19 -24.46
C ASP A 22 6.76 -10.48 -24.26
N ASP A 23 7.38 -9.83 -23.26
CA ASP A 23 8.79 -10.06 -22.93
C ASP A 23 8.97 -11.49 -22.42
N PRO A 24 9.69 -12.36 -23.16
CA PRO A 24 9.84 -13.77 -22.78
C PRO A 24 10.63 -13.93 -21.47
N ILE A 25 11.49 -12.97 -21.12
CA ILE A 25 12.22 -12.98 -19.84
C ILE A 25 11.27 -12.68 -18.70
N LEU A 26 10.46 -11.63 -18.84
CA LEU A 26 9.42 -11.29 -17.86
C LEU A 26 8.47 -12.48 -17.64
N LEU A 27 8.03 -13.11 -18.72
CA LEU A 27 7.16 -14.29 -18.67
C LEU A 27 7.81 -15.45 -17.90
N ALA A 28 8.99 -15.90 -18.34
CA ALA A 28 9.65 -17.06 -17.77
C ALA A 28 10.06 -16.85 -16.30
N ALA A 29 10.57 -15.66 -15.95
CA ALA A 29 10.92 -15.34 -14.58
C ALA A 29 9.68 -15.29 -13.66
N THR A 30 8.60 -14.66 -14.13
CA THR A 30 7.35 -14.56 -13.36
C THR A 30 6.71 -15.93 -13.15
N ASP A 31 6.62 -16.76 -14.19
CA ASP A 31 5.97 -18.07 -14.09
C ASP A 31 6.74 -19.02 -13.16
N LEU A 32 8.08 -19.09 -13.29
CA LEU A 32 8.91 -19.93 -12.41
C LEU A 32 8.87 -19.44 -10.96
N THR A 33 9.15 -18.16 -10.72
CA THR A 33 9.21 -17.62 -9.36
C THR A 33 7.83 -17.62 -8.71
N GLY A 34 6.77 -17.36 -9.47
CA GLY A 34 5.40 -17.42 -8.95
C GLY A 34 4.96 -18.83 -8.54
N GLU A 35 5.34 -19.88 -9.29
CA GLU A 35 5.06 -21.26 -8.87
C GLU A 35 5.83 -21.62 -7.58
N ILE A 36 7.09 -21.18 -7.45
CA ILE A 36 7.89 -21.38 -6.23
C ILE A 36 7.24 -20.68 -5.04
N MET A 37 6.92 -19.38 -5.18
CA MET A 37 6.22 -18.59 -4.16
C MET A 37 4.94 -19.28 -3.70
N PHE A 38 4.10 -19.73 -4.65
CA PHE A 38 2.84 -20.38 -4.33
C PHE A 38 3.07 -21.68 -3.54
N ARG A 39 3.96 -22.56 -4.02
CA ARG A 39 4.24 -23.86 -3.38
C ARG A 39 4.82 -23.69 -1.98
N GLU A 40 5.79 -22.80 -1.82
CA GLU A 40 6.42 -22.54 -0.53
C GLU A 40 5.47 -21.82 0.43
N SER A 41 4.50 -21.05 -0.09
CA SER A 41 3.52 -20.38 0.77
C SER A 41 2.59 -21.35 1.51
N GLY A 42 2.31 -22.52 0.91
CA GLY A 42 1.28 -23.42 1.38
C GLY A 42 -0.10 -22.74 1.55
N ALA A 43 -0.33 -21.60 0.90
CA ALA A 43 -1.60 -20.90 0.93
C ALA A 43 -2.60 -21.61 0.00
N PRO A 44 -3.91 -21.57 0.30
CA PRO A 44 -4.92 -22.07 -0.64
C PRO A 44 -4.84 -21.41 -2.01
N GLY A 45 -4.59 -20.10 -2.07
CA GLY A 45 -4.47 -19.34 -3.30
C GLY A 45 -3.61 -18.09 -3.19
N MET A 46 -3.11 -17.64 -4.34
CA MET A 46 -2.22 -16.49 -4.48
C MET A 46 -2.57 -15.69 -5.73
N VAL A 47 -2.44 -14.36 -5.66
CA VAL A 47 -2.39 -13.47 -6.82
C VAL A 47 -1.04 -12.76 -6.83
N LEU A 48 -0.34 -12.84 -7.96
CA LEU A 48 0.94 -12.18 -8.23
C LEU A 48 0.75 -11.19 -9.38
N VAL A 49 1.22 -9.96 -9.18
CA VAL A 49 1.25 -8.88 -10.15
C VAL A 49 2.69 -8.45 -10.32
N VAL A 50 3.17 -8.42 -11.56
CA VAL A 50 4.51 -7.95 -11.92
C VAL A 50 4.38 -6.87 -12.97
N VAL A 51 4.97 -5.71 -12.71
CA VAL A 51 5.02 -4.59 -13.66
C VAL A 51 6.47 -4.36 -14.05
N ARG A 52 6.71 -4.23 -15.36
CA ARG A 52 8.01 -3.91 -15.95
C ARG A 52 7.82 -2.91 -17.09
N GLY A 53 8.16 -1.64 -16.85
CA GLY A 53 7.81 -0.54 -17.76
C GLY A 53 6.30 -0.54 -18.02
N ASP A 54 5.91 -0.62 -19.30
CA ASP A 54 4.50 -0.68 -19.71
C ASP A 54 3.87 -2.07 -19.63
N GLN A 55 4.67 -3.12 -19.40
CA GLN A 55 4.19 -4.50 -19.36
C GLN A 55 3.67 -4.87 -17.97
N VAL A 56 2.55 -5.58 -17.95
CA VAL A 56 1.89 -6.06 -16.73
C VAL A 56 1.61 -7.55 -16.89
N LEU A 57 2.12 -8.37 -15.97
CA LEU A 57 1.72 -9.76 -15.83
C LEU A 57 0.94 -9.95 -14.54
N ILE A 58 -0.21 -10.60 -14.65
CA ILE A 58 -1.02 -11.02 -13.52
C ILE A 58 -1.14 -12.54 -13.56
N ARG A 59 -0.87 -13.20 -12.44
CA ARG A 59 -0.96 -14.64 -12.27
C ARG A 59 -1.73 -14.98 -11.02
N GLY A 60 -2.68 -15.90 -11.17
CA GLY A 60 -3.37 -16.51 -10.04
C GLY A 60 -2.96 -17.97 -9.89
N TYR A 61 -2.83 -18.42 -8.66
CA TYR A 61 -2.43 -19.79 -8.30
C TYR A 61 -3.38 -20.35 -7.25
N GLY A 62 -3.60 -21.67 -7.29
CA GLY A 62 -4.45 -22.36 -6.31
C GLY A 62 -5.93 -22.02 -6.44
N GLU A 63 -6.57 -21.75 -5.30
CA GLU A 63 -8.01 -21.59 -5.14
C GLU A 63 -8.35 -20.35 -4.31
N THR A 64 -9.38 -19.60 -4.70
CA THR A 64 -9.88 -18.47 -3.91
C THR A 64 -10.54 -18.95 -2.62
N GLU A 65 -11.09 -20.18 -2.60
CA GLU A 65 -11.58 -20.89 -1.42
C GLU A 65 -11.07 -22.34 -1.44
N LYS A 66 -10.47 -22.78 -0.33
CA LYS A 66 -9.86 -24.11 -0.22
C LYS A 66 -10.86 -25.22 -0.55
N GLY A 67 -10.55 -26.05 -1.55
CA GLY A 67 -11.33 -27.21 -1.96
C GLY A 67 -12.49 -26.92 -2.92
N LYS A 68 -12.59 -25.70 -3.48
CA LYS A 68 -13.67 -25.31 -4.43
C LYS A 68 -13.26 -25.33 -5.91
N GLY A 69 -11.97 -25.45 -6.22
CA GLY A 69 -11.42 -25.48 -7.58
C GLY A 69 -11.46 -24.13 -8.32
N ASN A 70 -11.84 -23.05 -7.64
CA ASN A 70 -12.01 -21.72 -8.24
C ASN A 70 -10.68 -20.95 -8.25
N LYS A 71 -10.00 -20.93 -9.39
CA LYS A 71 -8.70 -20.30 -9.56
C LYS A 71 -8.76 -18.77 -9.32
N PRO A 72 -7.89 -18.19 -8.48
CA PRO A 72 -7.75 -16.74 -8.37
C PRO A 72 -7.29 -16.12 -9.68
N ASP A 73 -7.57 -14.83 -9.85
CA ASP A 73 -7.19 -14.04 -11.01
C ASP A 73 -7.06 -12.55 -10.64
N GLY A 74 -6.82 -11.71 -11.65
CA GLY A 74 -6.70 -10.26 -11.45
C GLY A 74 -7.98 -9.58 -10.95
N ALA A 75 -9.15 -10.22 -11.03
CA ALA A 75 -10.43 -9.68 -10.56
C ALA A 75 -10.84 -10.23 -9.17
N SER A 76 -10.09 -11.18 -8.63
CA SER A 76 -10.32 -11.69 -7.28
C SER A 76 -10.11 -10.58 -6.26
N LEU A 77 -11.11 -10.35 -5.40
CA LEU A 77 -11.03 -9.32 -4.37
C LEU A 77 -10.14 -9.83 -3.23
N VAL A 78 -9.28 -8.95 -2.73
CA VAL A 78 -8.29 -9.25 -1.69
C VAL A 78 -8.27 -8.14 -0.65
N ARG A 79 -7.71 -8.45 0.52
CA ARG A 79 -7.47 -7.47 1.58
C ARG A 79 -6.02 -6.99 1.49
N LEU A 80 -5.83 -5.68 1.33
CA LEU A 80 -4.50 -5.08 1.26
C LEU A 80 -3.83 -4.99 2.63
N ASN A 81 -4.61 -4.97 3.71
CA ASN A 81 -4.12 -4.77 5.07
C ASN A 81 -3.21 -3.53 5.10
N SER A 82 -2.03 -3.64 5.72
CA SER A 82 -1.13 -2.48 5.91
C SER A 82 -0.50 -1.89 4.65
N ILE A 83 -0.73 -2.44 3.45
CA ILE A 83 -0.48 -1.70 2.21
C ILE A 83 -1.37 -0.43 2.15
N THR A 84 -2.50 -0.40 2.84
CA THR A 84 -3.33 0.80 3.03
C THR A 84 -2.52 2.04 3.43
N LYS A 85 -1.48 1.88 4.25
CA LYS A 85 -0.66 2.99 4.75
C LYS A 85 0.03 3.78 3.66
N VAL A 86 0.47 3.14 2.58
CA VAL A 86 1.15 3.83 1.48
C VAL A 86 0.15 4.55 0.57
N PHE A 87 -1.11 4.12 0.51
CA PHE A 87 -2.20 4.92 -0.06
C PHE A 87 -2.51 6.15 0.81
N THR A 88 -2.53 6.01 2.13
CA THR A 88 -2.68 7.13 3.07
C THR A 88 -1.58 8.17 2.89
N ALA A 89 -0.34 7.71 2.70
CA ALA A 89 0.80 8.57 2.41
C ALA A 89 0.68 9.31 1.07
N GLU A 90 0.16 8.66 0.02
CA GLU A 90 -0.08 9.31 -1.27
C GLU A 90 -1.11 10.45 -1.17
N VAL A 91 -2.20 10.24 -0.42
CA VAL A 91 -3.18 11.31 -0.16
C VAL A 91 -2.53 12.45 0.67
N LEU A 92 -1.72 12.11 1.67
CA LEU A 92 -1.00 13.09 2.48
C LEU A 92 -0.12 14.01 1.60
N VAL A 93 0.72 13.43 0.73
CA VAL A 93 1.61 14.23 -0.12
C VAL A 93 0.86 14.98 -1.21
N SER A 94 -0.27 14.46 -1.68
CA SER A 94 -1.16 15.17 -2.61
C SER A 94 -1.68 16.46 -1.97
N LEU A 95 -2.24 16.38 -0.76
CA LEU A 95 -2.70 17.57 -0.02
C LEU A 95 -1.55 18.51 0.37
N ALA A 96 -0.37 17.98 0.66
CA ALA A 96 0.83 18.79 0.91
C ALA A 96 1.25 19.58 -0.34
N SER A 97 1.21 18.95 -1.52
CA SER A 97 1.50 19.60 -2.80
C SER A 97 0.50 20.71 -3.13
N GLU A 98 -0.75 20.54 -2.68
CA GLU A 98 -1.83 21.54 -2.76
C GLU A 98 -1.76 22.61 -1.66
N ARG A 99 -0.76 22.53 -0.77
CA ARG A 99 -0.56 23.43 0.38
C ARG A 99 -1.74 23.47 1.36
N LYS A 100 -2.52 22.39 1.43
CA LYS A 100 -3.62 22.24 2.41
C LYS A 100 -3.14 21.82 3.79
N LEU A 101 -1.96 21.22 3.85
CA LEU A 101 -1.24 20.84 5.06
C LEU A 101 0.26 20.85 4.77
N ALA A 102 1.08 20.74 5.81
CA ALA A 102 2.50 20.40 5.72
C ALA A 102 2.79 19.13 6.52
N LEU A 103 3.78 18.34 6.10
CA LEU A 103 4.22 17.15 6.84
C LEU A 103 4.65 17.50 8.27
N THR A 104 5.17 18.71 8.48
CA THR A 104 5.61 19.20 9.79
C THR A 104 4.47 19.78 10.64
N ASP A 105 3.24 19.83 10.13
CA ASP A 105 2.11 20.34 10.92
C ASP A 105 1.92 19.49 12.17
N PRO A 106 1.78 20.13 13.35
CA PRO A 106 1.36 19.44 14.55
C PRO A 106 -0.02 18.80 14.36
N LEU A 107 -0.19 17.55 14.81
CA LEU A 107 -1.48 16.87 14.84
C LEU A 107 -2.53 17.69 15.61
N GLN A 108 -2.07 18.50 16.58
CA GLN A 108 -2.89 19.41 17.39
C GLN A 108 -3.74 20.39 16.55
N ILE A 109 -3.30 20.76 15.35
CA ILE A 109 -4.07 21.65 14.43
C ILE A 109 -5.37 20.98 13.98
N PHE A 110 -5.40 19.66 13.92
CA PHE A 110 -6.54 18.86 13.46
C PHE A 110 -7.36 18.31 14.62
N ALA A 111 -6.89 18.49 15.86
CA ALA A 111 -7.72 18.32 17.05
C ALA A 111 -8.74 19.47 17.09
N ALA A 112 -9.98 19.16 17.46
CA ALA A 112 -10.95 20.19 17.82
C ALA A 112 -10.50 20.88 19.13
N ASP A 113 -11.35 20.98 20.14
CA ASP A 113 -10.99 21.65 21.40
C ASP A 113 -10.09 20.79 22.33
N ALA A 114 -9.70 19.58 21.89
CA ALA A 114 -8.90 18.67 22.68
C ALA A 114 -7.42 19.05 22.69
N ARG A 115 -6.81 19.07 23.88
CA ARG A 115 -5.35 19.16 24.03
C ARG A 115 -4.73 17.76 23.86
N LEU A 116 -3.86 17.63 22.87
CA LEU A 116 -3.12 16.41 22.58
C LEU A 116 -1.85 16.32 23.43
N PRO A 117 -1.33 15.10 23.66
CA PRO A 117 -0.09 14.93 24.40
C PRO A 117 1.12 15.46 23.60
N ASP A 118 2.08 16.00 24.35
CA ASP A 118 3.40 16.39 23.87
C ASP A 118 4.48 15.73 24.75
N PHE A 119 5.73 15.78 24.30
CA PHE A 119 6.88 15.38 25.11
C PHE A 119 7.80 16.58 25.27
N ASN A 120 7.88 17.16 26.46
CA ASN A 120 8.65 18.39 26.72
C ASN A 120 8.35 19.51 25.71
N ALA A 121 7.07 19.76 25.43
CA ALA A 121 6.60 20.72 24.42
C ALA A 121 6.91 20.38 22.95
N ARG A 122 7.42 19.18 22.64
CA ARG A 122 7.47 18.62 21.28
C ARG A 122 6.13 17.95 20.94
N PRO A 123 5.25 18.55 20.12
CA PRO A 123 3.96 17.94 19.74
C PRO A 123 4.18 16.78 18.78
N ILE A 124 3.19 15.91 18.54
CA ILE A 124 3.23 14.95 17.42
C ILE A 124 3.02 15.70 16.09
N THR A 125 3.78 15.39 15.03
CA THR A 125 3.55 15.93 13.67
C THR A 125 2.99 14.87 12.71
N LEU A 126 2.45 15.30 11.57
CA LEU A 126 1.98 14.38 10.52
C LEU A 126 3.11 13.49 9.97
N LEU A 127 4.32 14.04 9.87
CA LEU A 127 5.53 13.28 9.50
C LEU A 127 5.80 12.18 10.52
N ASP A 128 5.69 12.49 11.81
CA ASP A 128 5.93 11.49 12.86
C ASP A 128 4.92 10.34 12.80
N LEU A 129 3.66 10.62 12.45
CA LEU A 129 2.65 9.57 12.23
C LEU A 129 3.01 8.72 11.00
N ALA A 130 3.29 9.37 9.87
CA ALA A 130 3.58 8.71 8.60
C ALA A 130 4.90 7.91 8.61
N THR A 131 5.85 8.26 9.47
CA THR A 131 7.13 7.53 9.65
C THR A 131 7.13 6.66 10.90
N HIS A 132 5.97 6.39 11.52
CA HIS A 132 5.84 5.57 12.72
C HIS A 132 6.71 6.02 13.91
N SER A 133 7.08 7.30 13.97
CA SER A 133 7.91 7.88 15.01
C SER A 133 7.14 8.78 15.97
N ALA A 134 5.81 8.70 15.99
CA ALA A 134 4.93 9.52 16.84
C ALA A 134 4.95 9.16 18.33
N ALA A 135 5.75 8.17 18.74
CA ALA A 135 5.74 7.61 20.10
C ALA A 135 4.35 7.05 20.51
N LEU A 136 3.60 6.53 19.53
CA LEU A 136 2.30 5.88 19.75
C LEU A 136 2.46 4.35 19.78
N PRO A 137 1.59 3.64 20.50
CA PRO A 137 1.59 2.18 20.51
C PRO A 137 1.15 1.63 19.15
N ARG A 138 1.27 0.31 18.97
CA ARG A 138 0.78 -0.33 17.75
C ARG A 138 -0.72 -0.13 17.57
N GLU A 139 -1.48 -0.50 18.58
CA GLU A 139 -2.93 -0.37 18.69
C GLU A 139 -3.28 0.43 19.94
N MET A 140 -4.50 0.96 20.01
CA MET A 140 -5.03 1.55 21.25
C MET A 140 -5.25 0.51 22.37
N GLY A 141 -5.44 -0.75 21.98
CA GLY A 141 -5.82 -1.86 22.83
C GLY A 141 -6.54 -2.92 22.00
N ASP A 142 -7.22 -3.85 22.66
CA ASP A 142 -8.14 -4.76 22.00
C ASP A 142 -9.51 -4.10 21.81
N ALA A 143 -10.22 -4.49 20.76
CA ALA A 143 -11.60 -4.06 20.57
C ALA A 143 -12.47 -4.53 21.74
N PRO A 144 -13.44 -3.72 22.20
CA PRO A 144 -14.35 -4.13 23.27
C PRO A 144 -15.12 -5.42 22.92
N ASP A 145 -15.54 -6.16 23.95
CA ASP A 145 -16.31 -7.38 23.78
C ASP A 145 -17.55 -7.16 22.89
N GLY A 146 -17.71 -8.00 21.88
CA GLY A 146 -18.83 -7.91 20.93
C GLY A 146 -18.65 -6.87 19.81
N VAL A 147 -17.58 -6.07 19.83
CA VAL A 147 -17.24 -5.16 18.73
C VAL A 147 -16.35 -5.88 17.72
N ASN A 148 -16.63 -5.70 16.43
CA ASN A 148 -15.77 -6.23 15.37
C ASN A 148 -14.41 -5.50 15.41
N PRO A 149 -13.27 -6.20 15.58
CA PRO A 149 -11.95 -5.56 15.61
C PRO A 149 -11.56 -4.84 14.32
N ARG A 150 -12.29 -5.07 13.21
CA ARG A 150 -12.10 -4.37 11.93
C ARG A 150 -12.90 -3.07 11.82
N ALA A 151 -13.83 -2.86 12.75
CA ALA A 151 -14.66 -1.68 12.89
C ALA A 151 -14.28 -0.86 14.15
N TRP A 152 -13.12 -1.14 14.75
CA TRP A 152 -12.59 -0.45 15.93
C TRP A 152 -11.06 -0.26 15.80
N PRO A 153 -10.48 0.80 16.35
CA PRO A 153 -11.13 1.94 16.99
C PRO A 153 -11.82 2.85 15.95
N THR A 154 -12.96 3.43 16.31
CA THR A 154 -13.61 4.48 15.51
C THR A 154 -12.86 5.82 15.65
N TYR A 155 -13.26 6.84 14.88
CA TYR A 155 -12.78 8.21 15.07
C TYR A 155 -12.95 8.66 16.53
N ASP A 156 -14.15 8.49 17.09
CA ASP A 156 -14.45 8.96 18.45
C ASP A 156 -13.62 8.23 19.50
N ASP A 157 -13.39 6.92 19.33
CA ASP A 157 -12.50 6.15 20.19
C ASP A 157 -11.09 6.75 20.20
N ARG A 158 -10.50 6.98 19.01
CA ARG A 158 -9.15 7.53 18.85
C ARG A 158 -9.01 8.91 19.51
N TRP A 159 -9.94 9.82 19.22
CA TRP A 159 -9.86 11.20 19.69
C TRP A 159 -10.27 11.36 21.17
N THR A 160 -11.00 10.40 21.74
CA THR A 160 -11.26 10.33 23.19
C THR A 160 -10.05 9.76 23.94
N TRP A 161 -9.38 8.76 23.37
CA TRP A 161 -8.23 8.11 23.97
C TRP A 161 -6.97 8.98 23.97
N LEU A 162 -6.64 9.60 22.83
CA LEU A 162 -5.36 10.27 22.61
C LEU A 162 -5.03 11.36 23.66
N PRO A 163 -5.96 12.23 24.10
CA PRO A 163 -5.68 13.23 25.15
C PRO A 163 -5.22 12.65 26.49
N SER A 164 -5.59 11.40 26.79
CA SER A 164 -5.21 10.71 28.03
C SER A 164 -3.89 9.94 27.92
N TYR A 165 -3.39 9.75 26.70
CA TYR A 165 -2.18 9.00 26.43
C TYR A 165 -0.93 9.77 26.85
N ARG A 166 0.08 9.07 27.38
CA ARG A 166 1.37 9.67 27.73
C ARG A 166 2.44 9.15 26.78
N LEU A 167 3.13 10.06 26.09
CA LEU A 167 4.21 9.70 25.18
C LEU A 167 5.39 9.13 25.98
N PRO A 168 5.83 7.89 25.70
CA PRO A 168 6.94 7.25 26.40
C PRO A 168 8.31 7.82 26.02
N TRP A 169 8.42 8.50 24.88
CA TRP A 169 9.63 9.16 24.38
C TRP A 169 9.28 10.32 23.44
N GLU A 170 10.29 11.11 23.07
CA GLU A 170 10.13 12.25 22.16
C GLU A 170 9.76 11.81 20.73
N PRO A 171 8.70 12.36 20.11
CA PRO A 171 8.37 12.09 18.72
C PRO A 171 9.52 12.38 17.75
N GLY A 172 9.71 11.49 16.78
CA GLY A 172 10.76 11.58 15.76
C GLY A 172 12.06 10.85 16.11
N THR A 173 12.18 10.29 17.32
CA THR A 173 13.41 9.62 17.79
C THR A 173 13.40 8.11 17.54
N ILE A 174 12.40 7.40 18.07
CA ILE A 174 12.24 5.94 17.93
C ILE A 174 11.07 5.67 16.99
N ALA A 175 11.26 4.73 16.06
CA ALA A 175 10.19 4.20 15.23
C ALA A 175 9.57 2.96 15.87
N SER A 176 8.26 2.96 16.04
CA SER A 176 7.49 1.82 16.53
C SER A 176 6.24 1.69 15.67
N TYR A 177 6.11 0.56 14.97
CA TYR A 177 5.01 0.34 14.04
C TYR A 177 3.65 0.61 14.69
N SER A 178 2.86 1.50 14.08
CA SER A 178 1.60 2.00 14.65
C SER A 178 0.49 2.02 13.62
N ASN A 179 -0.60 1.31 13.92
CA ASN A 179 -1.86 1.36 13.18
C ASN A 179 -2.67 2.57 13.63
N VAL A 180 -2.83 2.78 14.95
CA VAL A 180 -3.52 3.97 15.49
C VAL A 180 -2.91 5.27 14.98
N GLY A 181 -1.58 5.36 14.85
CA GLY A 181 -0.92 6.54 14.29
C GLY A 181 -1.32 6.82 12.84
N PHE A 182 -1.52 5.78 12.03
CA PHE A 182 -1.95 5.92 10.64
C PHE A 182 -3.44 6.24 10.51
N ASP A 183 -4.29 5.75 11.41
CA ASP A 183 -5.70 6.11 11.42
C ASP A 183 -5.90 7.56 11.90
N LEU A 184 -5.13 8.03 12.90
CA LEU A 184 -5.05 9.45 13.26
C LEU A 184 -4.55 10.32 12.11
N LEU A 185 -3.61 9.81 11.29
CA LEU A 185 -3.13 10.51 10.10
C LEU A 185 -4.26 10.65 9.06
N ALA A 186 -5.03 9.60 8.80
CA ALA A 186 -6.18 9.66 7.90
C ALA A 186 -7.25 10.65 8.40
N ASP A 187 -7.50 10.71 9.71
CA ASP A 187 -8.39 11.71 10.32
C ASP A 187 -7.91 13.14 10.05
N ALA A 188 -6.62 13.40 10.28
CA ALA A 188 -6.00 14.71 10.02
C ALA A 188 -6.05 15.09 8.54
N ILE A 189 -5.78 14.15 7.63
CA ILE A 189 -5.93 14.32 6.18
C ILE A 189 -7.37 14.71 5.83
N GLY A 190 -8.37 14.04 6.40
CA GLY A 190 -9.77 14.36 6.20
C GLY A 190 -10.12 15.79 6.64
N LYS A 191 -9.64 16.19 7.82
CA LYS A 191 -9.82 17.55 8.34
C LYS A 191 -9.15 18.60 7.44
N ALA A 192 -7.89 18.39 7.06
CA ALA A 192 -7.15 19.30 6.17
C ALA A 192 -7.79 19.42 4.78
N GLY A 193 -8.29 18.31 4.24
CA GLY A 193 -8.93 18.26 2.92
C GLY A 193 -10.38 18.72 2.91
N GLY A 194 -11.01 18.93 4.07
CA GLY A 194 -12.42 19.33 4.21
C GLY A 194 -13.43 18.27 3.74
N ARG A 195 -13.01 17.00 3.66
CA ARG A 195 -13.81 15.86 3.15
C ARG A 195 -13.44 14.59 3.93
N SER A 196 -14.24 13.52 3.79
CA SER A 196 -13.85 12.23 4.38
C SER A 196 -12.56 11.70 3.74
N TYR A 197 -11.78 10.94 4.48
CA TYR A 197 -10.57 10.31 3.93
C TYR A 197 -10.87 9.39 2.72
N PRO A 198 -11.91 8.54 2.73
CA PRO A 198 -12.28 7.73 1.55
C PRO A 198 -12.56 8.56 0.29
N ASP A 199 -13.18 9.73 0.45
CA ASP A 199 -13.44 10.66 -0.65
C ASP A 199 -12.15 11.27 -1.21
N LEU A 200 -11.20 11.60 -0.33
CA LEU A 200 -9.89 12.10 -0.70
C LEU A 200 -9.07 11.03 -1.40
N LEU A 201 -9.04 9.80 -0.88
CA LEU A 201 -8.43 8.66 -1.54
C LEU A 201 -8.99 8.44 -2.94
N ARG A 202 -10.31 8.50 -3.09
CA ARG A 202 -10.97 8.37 -4.40
C ARG A 202 -10.59 9.48 -5.36
N SER A 203 -10.59 10.72 -4.90
CA SER A 203 -10.34 11.88 -5.79
C SER A 203 -8.88 12.05 -6.21
N HIS A 204 -7.93 11.65 -5.37
CA HIS A 204 -6.50 11.84 -5.62
C HIS A 204 -5.79 10.58 -6.13
N VAL A 205 -6.29 9.38 -5.79
CA VAL A 205 -5.62 8.12 -6.13
C VAL A 205 -6.53 7.18 -6.92
N THR A 206 -7.49 6.52 -6.26
CA THR A 206 -8.18 5.37 -6.87
C THR A 206 -9.03 5.77 -8.07
N GLY A 207 -9.69 6.94 -8.03
CA GLY A 207 -10.47 7.46 -9.15
C GLY A 207 -9.61 7.89 -10.34
N GLN A 208 -8.46 8.52 -10.10
CA GLN A 208 -7.52 8.94 -11.15
C GLN A 208 -6.93 7.74 -11.89
N LEU A 209 -6.68 6.66 -11.16
CA LEU A 209 -6.11 5.42 -11.68
C LEU A 209 -7.17 4.41 -12.14
N GLY A 210 -8.46 4.75 -12.02
CA GLY A 210 -9.57 3.89 -12.38
C GLY A 210 -9.68 2.61 -11.53
N MET A 211 -9.17 2.60 -10.30
CA MET A 211 -9.18 1.46 -9.38
C MET A 211 -10.55 1.26 -8.73
N THR A 212 -11.51 0.73 -9.51
CA THR A 212 -12.93 0.67 -9.14
C THR A 212 -13.27 -0.36 -8.07
N ASP A 213 -12.37 -1.32 -7.80
CA ASP A 213 -12.53 -2.33 -6.77
C ASP A 213 -11.70 -2.03 -5.51
N THR A 214 -11.13 -0.83 -5.41
CA THR A 214 -10.29 -0.42 -4.28
C THR A 214 -11.02 0.57 -3.38
N GLY A 215 -11.31 0.13 -2.14
CA GLY A 215 -12.08 0.91 -1.17
C GLY A 215 -12.28 0.16 0.16
N PHE A 216 -13.10 0.75 1.03
CA PHE A 216 -13.30 0.30 2.42
C PHE A 216 -14.65 -0.40 2.67
N ALA A 217 -15.64 -0.13 1.80
CA ALA A 217 -17.01 -0.61 1.90
C ALA A 217 -17.40 -1.36 0.61
N PRO A 218 -16.94 -2.62 0.44
CA PRO A 218 -17.23 -3.40 -0.76
C PRO A 218 -18.73 -3.70 -0.90
N THR A 219 -19.21 -3.64 -2.14
CA THR A 219 -20.56 -4.07 -2.54
C THR A 219 -20.75 -5.59 -2.37
N PRO A 220 -21.99 -6.12 -2.34
CA PRO A 220 -22.23 -7.56 -2.36
C PRO A 220 -21.53 -8.28 -3.52
N GLU A 221 -21.52 -7.68 -4.71
CA GLU A 221 -20.86 -8.20 -5.91
C GLU A 221 -19.33 -8.25 -5.77
N GLN A 222 -18.74 -7.25 -5.09
CA GLN A 222 -17.33 -7.26 -4.73
C GLN A 222 -17.03 -8.34 -3.68
N CYS A 223 -17.84 -8.41 -2.62
CA CYS A 223 -17.69 -9.42 -1.57
C CYS A 223 -17.82 -10.85 -2.10
N ALA A 224 -18.63 -11.10 -3.13
CA ALA A 224 -18.74 -12.41 -3.78
C ALA A 224 -17.44 -12.86 -4.49
N ARG A 225 -16.52 -11.94 -4.78
CA ARG A 225 -15.19 -12.22 -5.35
C ARG A 225 -14.08 -12.25 -4.30
N LEU A 226 -14.37 -12.01 -3.02
CA LEU A 226 -13.37 -12.01 -1.97
C LEU A 226 -12.80 -13.42 -1.76
N MET A 227 -11.48 -13.56 -1.89
CA MET A 227 -10.81 -14.80 -1.52
C MET A 227 -11.05 -15.11 -0.03
N ILE A 228 -11.22 -16.38 0.30
CA ILE A 228 -11.46 -16.80 1.69
C ILE A 228 -10.11 -17.03 2.38
N GLY A 229 -9.77 -16.10 3.26
CA GLY A 229 -8.55 -16.12 4.07
C GLY A 229 -8.52 -17.24 5.10
N SER A 230 -7.32 -17.69 5.47
CA SER A 230 -7.07 -18.74 6.46
C SER A 230 -5.92 -18.38 7.42
N GLY A 231 -5.81 -19.11 8.53
CA GLY A 231 -4.80 -18.82 9.56
C GLY A 231 -5.25 -17.71 10.50
N LEU A 232 -4.31 -16.90 10.99
CA LEU A 232 -4.61 -15.89 12.01
C LEU A 232 -5.65 -14.87 11.53
N GLY A 233 -6.74 -14.76 12.31
CA GLY A 233 -7.85 -13.83 12.04
C GLY A 233 -8.73 -14.19 10.83
N GLY A 234 -8.53 -15.36 10.21
CA GLY A 234 -9.31 -15.81 9.04
C GLY A 234 -10.09 -17.12 9.30
N PRO A 235 -11.20 -17.37 8.57
CA PRO A 235 -11.82 -16.46 7.61
C PRO A 235 -12.52 -15.28 8.30
N ALA A 236 -12.44 -14.09 7.68
CA ALA A 236 -13.10 -12.88 8.17
C ALA A 236 -14.20 -12.43 7.20
N THR A 237 -15.33 -12.00 7.75
CA THR A 237 -16.47 -11.51 7.00
C THR A 237 -16.11 -10.31 6.13
N CYS A 238 -16.66 -10.26 4.91
CA CYS A 238 -16.57 -9.07 4.06
C CYS A 238 -17.49 -8.00 4.65
N VAL A 239 -16.90 -6.91 5.15
CA VAL A 239 -17.59 -5.84 5.89
C VAL A 239 -16.98 -4.49 5.56
N ASP A 240 -17.70 -3.43 5.94
CA ASP A 240 -17.15 -2.09 6.07
C ASP A 240 -15.93 -2.05 7.00
N THR A 241 -14.94 -1.24 6.65
CA THR A 241 -13.66 -1.15 7.35
C THR A 241 -13.21 0.30 7.63
N HIS A 242 -14.14 1.25 7.61
CA HIS A 242 -13.85 2.68 7.75
C HIS A 242 -13.16 3.07 9.06
N ALA A 243 -13.30 2.25 10.11
CA ALA A 243 -12.56 2.44 11.35
C ALA A 243 -11.03 2.40 11.16
N THR A 244 -10.55 1.70 10.12
CA THR A 244 -9.12 1.48 9.81
C THR A 244 -8.72 2.09 8.46
N ASP A 245 -9.39 3.19 8.09
CA ASP A 245 -9.21 3.92 6.84
C ASP A 245 -7.74 4.25 6.52
N GLY A 246 -6.96 4.61 7.53
CA GLY A 246 -5.56 5.00 7.35
C GLY A 246 -4.57 3.83 7.46
N SER A 247 -4.92 2.80 8.23
CA SER A 247 -3.96 1.78 8.65
C SER A 247 -4.07 0.46 7.92
N GLY A 248 -5.27 0.00 7.55
CA GLY A 248 -5.43 -1.41 7.13
C GLY A 248 -6.71 -1.80 6.40
N GLY A 249 -7.66 -0.89 6.22
CA GLY A 249 -9.01 -1.24 5.78
C GLY A 249 -9.14 -1.65 4.31
N LEU A 250 -8.21 -1.27 3.42
CA LEU A 250 -8.46 -1.39 1.99
C LEU A 250 -8.66 -2.83 1.51
N TYR A 251 -9.71 -2.98 0.71
CA TYR A 251 -9.86 -4.04 -0.27
C TYR A 251 -9.30 -3.56 -1.61
N SER A 252 -8.88 -4.49 -2.46
CA SER A 252 -8.46 -4.21 -3.84
C SER A 252 -8.48 -5.50 -4.68
N THR A 253 -7.93 -5.46 -5.89
CA THR A 253 -7.76 -6.60 -6.79
C THR A 253 -6.36 -6.58 -7.43
N GLY A 254 -5.95 -7.67 -8.05
CA GLY A 254 -4.70 -7.69 -8.82
C GLY A 254 -4.69 -6.67 -9.97
N ASN A 255 -5.83 -6.47 -10.64
CA ASN A 255 -6.01 -5.50 -11.72
C ASN A 255 -5.81 -4.05 -11.24
N ASP A 256 -6.41 -3.70 -10.10
CA ASP A 256 -6.27 -2.37 -9.51
C ASP A 256 -4.84 -2.12 -9.03
N MET A 257 -4.26 -3.11 -8.33
CA MET A 257 -2.88 -3.02 -7.84
C MET A 257 -1.87 -2.93 -8.97
N ALA A 258 -2.11 -3.53 -10.14
CA ALA A 258 -1.27 -3.34 -11.32
C ALA A 258 -1.24 -1.88 -11.79
N ARG A 259 -2.40 -1.22 -11.81
CA ARG A 259 -2.51 0.21 -12.21
C ARG A 259 -1.78 1.10 -11.21
N TRP A 260 -1.98 0.85 -9.92
CA TRP A 260 -1.33 1.60 -8.84
C TRP A 260 0.18 1.38 -8.77
N LEU A 261 0.63 0.14 -8.98
CA LEU A 261 2.04 -0.18 -8.99
C LEU A 261 2.75 0.46 -10.19
N ARG A 262 2.14 0.43 -11.38
CA ARG A 262 2.65 1.14 -12.55
C ARG A 262 2.73 2.65 -12.32
N HIS A 263 1.72 3.24 -11.67
CA HIS A 263 1.77 4.64 -11.27
C HIS A 263 2.99 4.92 -10.37
N ASN A 264 3.23 4.07 -9.37
CA ASN A 264 4.38 4.23 -8.45
C ASN A 264 5.75 4.08 -9.12
N LEU A 265 5.84 3.54 -10.32
CA LEU A 265 7.09 3.47 -11.10
C LEU A 265 7.38 4.76 -11.88
N ASP A 266 6.43 5.70 -11.97
CA ASP A 266 6.62 6.99 -12.64
C ASP A 266 7.56 7.91 -11.85
N SER A 267 8.86 7.76 -12.11
CA SER A 267 9.92 8.54 -11.48
C SER A 267 9.90 10.04 -11.83
N ALA A 268 9.12 10.45 -12.84
CA ALA A 268 8.98 11.86 -13.21
C ALA A 268 7.91 12.60 -12.38
N ASN A 269 7.09 11.86 -11.61
CA ASN A 269 6.03 12.45 -10.82
C ASN A 269 6.56 13.04 -9.49
N PRO A 270 6.52 14.38 -9.30
CA PRO A 270 7.06 15.02 -8.10
C PRO A 270 6.27 14.69 -6.82
N VAL A 271 4.97 14.38 -6.93
CA VAL A 271 4.15 13.97 -5.78
C VAL A 271 4.61 12.60 -5.29
N LEU A 272 4.86 11.66 -6.22
CA LEU A 272 5.41 10.36 -5.87
C LEU A 272 6.82 10.46 -5.29
N ALA A 273 7.68 11.34 -5.81
CA ALA A 273 8.99 11.57 -5.23
C ALA A 273 8.93 11.97 -3.75
N LEU A 274 7.94 12.76 -3.34
CA LEU A 274 7.71 13.09 -1.92
C LEU A 274 7.21 11.88 -1.12
N SER A 275 6.30 11.06 -1.67
CA SER A 275 5.79 9.85 -1.02
C SER A 275 6.91 8.82 -0.78
N GLN A 276 7.78 8.68 -1.77
CA GLN A 276 8.82 7.64 -1.86
C GLN A 276 10.16 8.04 -1.21
N ALA A 277 10.30 9.28 -0.76
CA ALA A 277 11.50 9.74 -0.08
C ALA A 277 11.72 9.04 1.27
N VAL A 278 12.99 8.89 1.67
CA VAL A 278 13.38 8.40 2.99
C VAL A 278 13.51 9.59 3.93
N TYR A 279 12.67 9.65 4.95
CA TYR A 279 12.63 10.74 5.93
C TYR A 279 13.37 10.39 7.22
N ARG A 280 13.44 9.11 7.59
CA ARG A 280 14.14 8.62 8.78
C ARG A 280 15.11 7.49 8.41
N PRO A 281 16.38 7.80 8.08
CA PRO A 281 17.40 6.77 7.85
C PRO A 281 17.61 5.89 9.08
N ARG A 282 17.88 4.59 8.90
CA ARG A 282 18.06 3.65 10.03
C ARG A 282 19.14 4.12 11.00
N GLN A 283 20.22 4.72 10.50
CA GLN A 283 21.33 5.19 11.33
C GLN A 283 20.98 6.42 12.18
N SER A 284 19.93 7.17 11.85
CA SER A 284 19.49 8.33 12.65
C SER A 284 18.54 7.96 13.78
N MET A 285 18.19 6.68 13.93
CA MET A 285 17.23 6.20 14.92
C MET A 285 17.92 5.32 15.96
N PRO A 286 17.75 5.58 17.27
CA PRO A 286 18.25 4.69 18.32
C PRO A 286 17.61 3.29 18.25
N ALA A 287 16.32 3.22 17.92
CA ALA A 287 15.57 1.98 17.79
C ALA A 287 14.49 2.07 16.71
N ALA A 288 14.21 0.93 16.07
CA ALA A 288 13.12 0.75 15.12
C ALA A 288 12.51 -0.63 15.37
N ILE A 289 11.19 -0.71 15.58
CA ILE A 289 10.49 -1.94 16.01
C ILE A 289 9.40 -2.29 14.99
N GLY A 290 9.50 -3.48 14.39
CA GLY A 290 8.49 -4.03 13.47
C GLY A 290 8.64 -3.60 12.01
N PHE A 291 9.88 -3.44 11.52
CA PHE A 291 10.17 -3.00 10.14
C PHE A 291 11.09 -3.93 9.36
N ASP A 292 11.61 -4.99 9.98
CA ASP A 292 12.58 -5.91 9.38
C ASP A 292 11.94 -7.21 8.84
N ASP A 293 10.61 -7.27 8.74
CA ASP A 293 9.84 -8.49 8.45
C ASP A 293 10.19 -9.14 7.09
N ALA A 294 10.52 -8.32 6.08
CA ALA A 294 10.81 -8.77 4.71
C ALA A 294 12.30 -8.67 4.36
N ALA A 295 12.97 -7.63 4.84
CA ALA A 295 14.40 -7.40 4.69
C ALA A 295 14.86 -6.37 5.74
N PRO A 296 16.16 -6.32 6.09
CA PRO A 296 16.68 -5.31 6.99
C PRO A 296 16.37 -3.90 6.50
N MET A 297 15.67 -3.12 7.33
CA MET A 297 15.28 -1.76 7.02
C MET A 297 16.50 -0.84 6.98
N ALA A 298 16.65 -0.11 5.87
CA ALA A 298 17.63 0.96 5.70
C ALA A 298 17.08 2.36 6.06
N GLY A 299 15.76 2.54 6.03
CA GLY A 299 15.11 3.77 6.47
C GLY A 299 13.60 3.73 6.30
N LEU A 300 12.92 4.73 6.86
CA LEU A 300 11.47 4.91 6.75
C LEU A 300 11.13 6.10 5.86
N GLY A 301 10.25 5.85 4.91
CA GLY A 301 9.51 6.87 4.17
C GLY A 301 8.12 7.10 4.78
N LEU A 302 7.21 7.67 3.98
CA LEU A 302 5.81 7.85 4.39
C LEU A 302 5.09 6.51 4.17
N GLY A 303 4.95 5.71 5.22
CA GLY A 303 4.45 4.33 5.16
C GLY A 303 5.42 3.33 4.54
N TRP A 304 6.24 3.75 3.58
CA TRP A 304 7.26 2.93 2.92
C TRP A 304 8.41 2.55 3.85
N VAL A 305 8.91 1.33 3.67
CA VAL A 305 10.18 0.86 4.25
C VAL A 305 11.19 0.79 3.11
N ALA A 306 12.34 1.46 3.27
CA ALA A 306 13.43 1.39 2.32
C ALA A 306 14.39 0.26 2.69
N VAL A 307 14.80 -0.52 1.69
CA VAL A 307 15.79 -1.60 1.81
C VAL A 307 17.01 -1.20 0.98
N ALA A 308 18.20 -1.23 1.59
CA ALA A 308 19.42 -0.84 0.90
C ALA A 308 19.77 -1.83 -0.22
N ALA A 309 20.39 -1.32 -1.29
CA ALA A 309 20.95 -2.15 -2.35
C ALA A 309 22.05 -3.08 -1.79
N ARG A 310 22.12 -4.31 -2.31
CA ARG A 310 23.10 -5.32 -1.89
C ARG A 310 23.52 -6.21 -3.05
N GLY A 311 24.78 -6.08 -3.49
CA GLY A 311 25.28 -6.84 -4.63
C GLY A 311 24.47 -6.53 -5.90
N ILE A 312 23.76 -7.53 -6.42
CA ILE A 312 22.87 -7.39 -7.60
C ILE A 312 21.46 -6.92 -7.24
N GLU A 313 21.08 -6.95 -5.96
CA GLU A 313 19.75 -6.51 -5.51
C GLU A 313 19.70 -4.97 -5.49
N PRO A 314 18.75 -4.34 -6.20
CA PRO A 314 18.60 -2.90 -6.18
C PRO A 314 18.09 -2.40 -4.81
N MET A 315 18.15 -1.09 -4.58
CA MET A 315 17.40 -0.47 -3.51
C MET A 315 15.90 -0.68 -3.77
N LEU A 316 15.14 -1.06 -2.74
CA LEU A 316 13.70 -1.30 -2.83
C LEU A 316 12.94 -0.39 -1.87
N LEU A 317 11.77 0.06 -2.32
CA LEU A 317 10.71 0.52 -1.43
C LEU A 317 9.69 -0.60 -1.29
N ILE A 318 9.39 -0.95 -0.04
CA ILE A 318 8.58 -2.13 0.28
C ILE A 318 7.48 -1.78 1.29
N LYS A 319 6.38 -2.53 1.23
CA LYS A 319 5.38 -2.55 2.29
C LYS A 319 4.75 -3.93 2.42
N SER A 320 4.73 -4.44 3.65
CA SER A 320 4.01 -5.63 4.05
C SER A 320 2.61 -5.31 4.61
N GLY A 321 1.71 -6.29 4.49
CA GLY A 321 0.40 -6.32 5.14
C GLY A 321 0.05 -7.73 5.58
N GLY A 322 -0.61 -7.84 6.73
CA GLY A 322 -1.04 -9.11 7.29
C GLY A 322 -2.27 -8.93 8.17
N GLY A 323 -3.22 -9.83 8.06
CA GLY A 323 -4.45 -9.80 8.86
C GLY A 323 -5.64 -10.42 8.12
N ALA A 324 -6.66 -10.81 8.90
CA ALA A 324 -7.92 -11.32 8.38
C ALA A 324 -7.79 -12.52 7.42
N GLY A 325 -6.78 -13.38 7.65
CA GLY A 325 -6.46 -14.51 6.79
C GLY A 325 -5.74 -14.17 5.48
N PHE A 326 -5.17 -12.96 5.36
CA PHE A 326 -4.37 -12.55 4.20
C PHE A 326 -2.98 -12.06 4.60
N MET A 327 -2.00 -12.33 3.74
CA MET A 327 -0.71 -11.67 3.73
C MET A 327 -0.44 -11.07 2.37
N SER A 328 -0.02 -9.81 2.35
CA SER A 328 0.19 -9.01 1.15
C SER A 328 1.55 -8.33 1.21
N TYR A 329 2.18 -8.17 0.06
CA TYR A 329 3.46 -7.53 -0.07
C TYR A 329 3.52 -6.75 -1.38
N VAL A 330 4.05 -5.54 -1.31
CA VAL A 330 4.42 -4.77 -2.49
C VAL A 330 5.85 -4.30 -2.36
N ALA A 331 6.59 -4.41 -3.45
CA ALA A 331 7.96 -3.94 -3.56
C ALA A 331 8.20 -3.39 -4.96
N PHE A 332 8.99 -2.32 -5.07
CA PHE A 332 9.48 -1.84 -6.35
C PHE A 332 10.86 -1.20 -6.20
N ALA A 333 11.59 -1.15 -7.30
CA ALA A 333 12.90 -0.52 -7.36
C ALA A 333 12.78 0.87 -8.00
N PRO A 334 12.89 1.96 -7.21
CA PRO A 334 12.75 3.32 -7.75
C PRO A 334 13.75 3.59 -8.88
N GLY A 335 13.26 4.15 -9.99
CA GLY A 335 14.07 4.45 -11.18
C GLY A 335 14.60 3.22 -11.93
N ARG A 336 13.99 2.05 -11.73
CA ARG A 336 14.30 0.79 -12.45
C ARG A 336 13.09 0.19 -13.17
N ASP A 337 11.96 0.88 -13.15
CA ASP A 337 10.71 0.51 -13.83
C ASP A 337 10.21 -0.92 -13.56
N VAL A 338 10.53 -1.50 -12.40
CA VAL A 338 10.11 -2.86 -12.01
C VAL A 338 9.47 -2.85 -10.62
N GLY A 339 8.29 -3.46 -10.52
CA GLY A 339 7.58 -3.66 -9.26
C GLY A 339 6.83 -4.99 -9.20
N VAL A 340 6.64 -5.49 -7.99
CA VAL A 340 5.87 -6.70 -7.68
C VAL A 340 4.85 -6.41 -6.59
N PHE A 341 3.62 -6.88 -6.78
CA PHE A 341 2.63 -7.04 -5.72
C PHE A 341 2.24 -8.51 -5.64
N VAL A 342 2.22 -9.07 -4.43
CA VAL A 342 1.81 -10.44 -4.18
C VAL A 342 0.89 -10.50 -2.97
N VAL A 343 -0.15 -11.34 -3.05
CA VAL A 343 -1.10 -11.55 -1.96
C VAL A 343 -1.50 -13.02 -1.90
N VAL A 344 -1.55 -13.55 -0.68
CA VAL A 344 -1.96 -14.92 -0.37
C VAL A 344 -3.11 -14.93 0.63
N ASN A 345 -4.04 -15.87 0.51
CA ASN A 345 -5.16 -16.06 1.45
C ASN A 345 -4.79 -16.96 2.65
N ARG A 346 -3.61 -16.71 3.23
CA ARG A 346 -3.12 -17.35 4.46
C ARG A 346 -2.26 -16.39 5.27
N VAL A 347 -2.43 -16.36 6.59
CA VAL A 347 -1.49 -15.69 7.50
C VAL A 347 -0.57 -16.74 8.13
N ASP A 348 0.73 -16.63 7.86
CA ASP A 348 1.81 -17.44 8.43
C ASP A 348 3.13 -16.66 8.32
N PHE A 349 3.73 -16.26 9.46
CA PHE A 349 4.89 -15.36 9.45
C PHE A 349 6.18 -16.01 8.92
N ALA A 350 6.37 -17.31 9.16
CA ALA A 350 7.54 -18.02 8.65
C ALA A 350 7.46 -18.12 7.12
N MET A 351 6.28 -18.44 6.60
CA MET A 351 6.00 -18.39 5.16
C MET A 351 6.25 -17.00 4.55
N PHE A 352 5.81 -15.95 5.24
CA PHE A 352 5.88 -14.59 4.70
C PHE A 352 7.31 -14.14 4.42
N SER A 353 8.27 -14.56 5.25
CA SER A 353 9.68 -14.29 5.01
C SER A 353 10.15 -14.88 3.67
N SER A 354 9.82 -16.13 3.37
CA SER A 354 10.15 -16.76 2.08
C SER A 354 9.43 -16.09 0.90
N LEU A 355 8.15 -15.74 1.06
CA LEU A 355 7.35 -15.09 0.02
C LEU A 355 7.95 -13.73 -0.38
N THR A 356 8.34 -12.93 0.61
CA THR A 356 8.89 -11.58 0.39
C THR A 356 10.32 -11.63 -0.16
N ASP A 357 11.15 -12.56 0.30
CA ASP A 357 12.49 -12.79 -0.27
C ASP A 357 12.42 -13.20 -1.75
N ALA A 358 11.51 -14.12 -2.11
CA ALA A 358 11.29 -14.50 -3.50
C ALA A 358 10.84 -13.30 -4.36
N ALA A 359 10.01 -12.40 -3.82
CA ALA A 359 9.54 -11.21 -4.53
C ALA A 359 10.67 -10.21 -4.78
N ASN A 360 11.53 -10.00 -3.78
CA ASN A 360 12.70 -9.14 -3.91
C ASN A 360 13.69 -9.70 -4.95
N LYS A 361 13.91 -11.02 -4.96
CA LYS A 361 14.76 -11.70 -5.95
C LYS A 361 14.17 -11.63 -7.37
N LEU A 362 12.84 -11.70 -7.51
CA LEU A 362 12.18 -11.51 -8.80
C LEU A 362 12.47 -10.12 -9.36
N ILE A 363 12.36 -9.07 -8.53
CA ILE A 363 12.71 -7.70 -8.95
C ILE A 363 14.19 -7.63 -9.35
N ALA A 364 15.11 -8.15 -8.53
CA ALA A 364 16.53 -8.14 -8.86
C ALA A 364 16.85 -8.83 -10.21
N ASN A 365 16.19 -9.95 -10.49
CA ASN A 365 16.34 -10.67 -11.77
C ASN A 365 15.81 -9.87 -12.97
N LEU A 366 14.74 -9.11 -12.79
CA LEU A 366 14.11 -8.32 -13.85
C LEU A 366 14.79 -6.97 -14.09
N VAL A 367 15.44 -6.39 -13.07
CA VAL A 367 16.19 -5.13 -13.18
C VAL A 367 17.56 -5.33 -13.84
N THR A 368 18.18 -6.49 -13.66
CA THR A 368 19.55 -6.76 -14.13
C THR A 368 19.64 -7.17 -15.61
N ARG A 369 18.53 -7.38 -16.30
CA ARG A 369 18.48 -8.02 -17.62
C ARG A 369 17.89 -7.17 -18.71
#